data_AF-A0A0R3XAC1-F1
#
_entry.id   AF-A0A0R3XAC1-F1
#
_cell.length_a   1.000
_cell.length_b   1.000
_cell.length_c   1.000
_cell.angle_alpha   90.00
_cell.angle_beta   90.00
_cell.angle_gamma   90.00
#
_symmetry.space_group_name_H-M   'P 1'
#
loop_
_entity.id
_entity.type
_entity.pdbx_description
1 polymer ?
#
loop_
_entity_poly.entity_id
_entity_poly.type
_entity_poly.pdbx_seq_one_letter_code
_entity_poly.pdbx_strand_id
1 'polypeptide(L)'
;MCHKSSNEVGNTFIRQIDGRIVTDGLINIIRKFNASALPPDRRPCHAVQVLLDPALWETAINLPPNHGVLGLLLATSMAFCIPTALGVVCGLGFQALESAFFNAALLNETQKASGLVLFSTPIHLLDKSGLWVMFIIILLLLVTSCMFSIVGASSILYHDVLATYIKPFKRQAERTKTCLLCGKRRGHLASQRNICRCRSMLECEACHTDTWLMEECRNRPATTLTYGCQIHGAFRAYTDEISKSVLKISFTVMAGMIPIFIILPDVGVANILCFGICAPFVGCLCLSIVWTRLSRVALLTGYFVSAAGSLALWFAIEYASLLV
;
A
#
# COMPACT_ATOMS: atom_id res chain seq x y z
N MET A 1 -22.53 0.71 67.41
CA MET A 1 -23.50 -0.34 67.08
C MET A 1 -23.77 -0.31 65.57
N CYS A 2 -23.43 -1.42 64.88
CA CYS A 2 -23.89 -1.96 63.57
C CYS A 2 -24.37 -0.99 62.47
N HIS A 3 -23.86 -0.94 61.23
CA HIS A 3 -23.39 -1.94 60.24
C HIS A 3 -24.49 -2.86 59.62
N LYS A 4 -25.01 -2.45 58.44
CA LYS A 4 -25.69 -3.18 57.31
C LYS A 4 -26.63 -2.16 56.63
N SER A 5 -26.85 -2.05 55.32
CA SER A 5 -26.59 -2.87 54.13
C SER A 5 -26.65 -1.91 52.92
N SER A 6 -25.62 -1.86 52.07
CA SER A 6 -25.65 -1.11 50.79
C SER A 6 -24.91 -1.88 49.70
N ASN A 7 -25.14 -3.20 49.63
CA ASN A 7 -24.47 -4.13 48.71
C ASN A 7 -25.44 -4.85 47.74
N GLU A 8 -26.69 -4.39 47.58
CA GLU A 8 -27.67 -5.08 46.70
C GLU A 8 -28.13 -4.28 45.47
N VAL A 9 -27.70 -3.03 45.27
CA VAL A 9 -28.08 -2.26 44.07
C VAL A 9 -27.04 -2.38 42.93
N GLY A 10 -25.81 -2.81 43.24
CA GLY A 10 -24.73 -2.97 42.25
C GLY A 10 -24.75 -4.29 41.47
N ASN A 11 -25.51 -5.31 41.91
CA ASN A 11 -25.47 -6.65 41.34
C ASN A 11 -26.62 -6.98 40.37
N THR A 12 -27.59 -6.08 40.21
CA THR A 12 -28.73 -6.27 39.29
C THR A 12 -28.57 -5.51 37.97
N PHE A 13 -27.67 -4.52 37.88
CA PHE A 13 -27.41 -3.82 36.62
C PHE A 13 -26.32 -4.48 35.75
N ILE A 14 -25.50 -5.36 36.34
CA ILE A 14 -24.43 -6.09 35.62
C ILE A 14 -24.91 -7.41 35.00
N ARG A 15 -26.13 -7.87 35.32
CA ARG A 15 -26.64 -9.18 34.85
C ARG A 15 -27.56 -9.16 33.64
N GLN A 16 -27.77 -8.01 33.00
CA GLN A 16 -28.69 -7.89 31.86
C GLN A 16 -28.11 -7.17 30.63
N ILE A 17 -26.79 -7.06 30.53
CA ILE A 17 -26.13 -6.79 29.25
C ILE A 17 -25.86 -8.15 28.62
N ASP A 18 -26.85 -8.65 27.88
CA ASP A 18 -26.77 -9.87 27.11
C ASP A 18 -25.55 -9.81 26.17
N GLY A 19 -24.55 -10.65 26.46
CA GLY A 19 -23.25 -10.67 25.79
C GLY A 19 -23.32 -11.00 24.30
N ARG A 20 -24.50 -11.32 23.76
CA ARG A 20 -24.73 -11.51 22.32
C ARG A 20 -24.86 -10.19 21.55
N ILE A 21 -25.44 -9.14 22.14
CA ILE A 21 -25.64 -7.85 21.44
C ILE A 21 -24.31 -7.11 21.24
N VAL A 22 -23.41 -7.21 22.22
CA VAL A 22 -22.09 -6.58 22.16
C VAL A 22 -21.19 -7.33 21.17
N THR A 23 -21.22 -8.66 21.10
CA THR A 23 -20.43 -9.41 20.12
C THR A 23 -20.98 -9.27 18.71
N ASP A 24 -22.29 -9.34 18.51
CA ASP A 24 -22.89 -9.26 17.17
C ASP A 24 -22.86 -7.83 16.61
N GLY A 25 -22.97 -6.82 17.49
CA GLY A 25 -22.79 -5.41 17.17
C GLY A 25 -21.36 -5.04 16.81
N LEU A 26 -20.36 -5.50 17.59
CA LEU A 26 -18.94 -5.30 17.27
C LEU A 26 -18.53 -6.03 15.99
N ILE A 27 -19.03 -7.25 15.75
CA ILE A 27 -18.75 -8.00 14.52
C ILE A 27 -19.38 -7.30 13.30
N ASN A 28 -20.59 -6.71 13.43
CA ASN A 28 -21.21 -5.94 12.35
C ASN A 28 -20.55 -4.58 12.12
N ILE A 29 -20.05 -3.91 13.17
CA ILE A 29 -19.35 -2.63 13.05
C ILE A 29 -17.95 -2.82 12.49
N ILE A 30 -17.22 -3.86 12.91
CA ILE A 30 -15.94 -4.26 12.30
C ILE A 30 -16.15 -4.70 10.84
N ARG A 31 -17.26 -5.41 10.53
CA ARG A 31 -17.64 -5.70 9.14
C ARG A 31 -17.95 -4.47 8.32
N LYS A 32 -18.56 -3.42 8.89
CA LYS A 32 -18.93 -2.17 8.22
C LYS A 32 -17.76 -1.20 8.08
N PHE A 33 -16.84 -1.17 9.04
CA PHE A 33 -15.65 -0.31 8.98
C PHE A 33 -14.60 -0.84 7.98
N ASN A 34 -14.54 -2.17 7.79
CA ASN A 34 -13.86 -2.80 6.65
C ASN A 34 -14.74 -2.87 5.37
N ALA A 35 -15.90 -2.18 5.32
CA ALA A 35 -16.85 -2.26 4.21
C ALA A 35 -17.59 -0.95 3.90
N SER A 36 -16.86 0.14 3.76
CA SER A 36 -17.30 1.23 2.89
C SER A 36 -16.64 0.97 1.51
N ALA A 37 -17.20 0.23 0.55
CA ALA A 37 -18.60 0.15 0.16
C ALA A 37 -18.90 -1.07 -0.76
N LEU A 38 -18.74 -2.32 -0.31
CA LEU A 38 -19.14 -3.50 -1.11
C LEU A 38 -19.68 -4.68 -0.27
N PRO A 39 -20.63 -5.48 -0.82
CA PRO A 39 -21.24 -6.64 -0.16
C PRO A 39 -20.19 -7.70 0.23
N PRO A 40 -20.48 -8.57 1.23
CA PRO A 40 -19.52 -9.53 1.79
C PRO A 40 -18.91 -10.51 0.77
N ASP A 41 -19.58 -10.73 -0.37
CA ASP A 41 -19.14 -11.60 -1.45
C ASP A 41 -18.12 -10.94 -2.42
N ARG A 42 -17.86 -9.64 -2.26
CA ARG A 42 -16.98 -8.84 -3.13
C ARG A 42 -15.92 -8.05 -2.35
N ARG A 43 -15.41 -8.60 -1.23
CA ARG A 43 -14.29 -7.98 -0.51
C ARG A 43 -12.96 -8.49 -1.09
N PRO A 44 -12.11 -7.64 -1.69
CA PRO A 44 -10.72 -8.03 -1.92
C PRO A 44 -10.07 -8.29 -0.56
N CYS A 45 -9.34 -9.40 -0.44
CA CYS A 45 -8.64 -9.74 0.79
C CYS A 45 -7.67 -8.60 1.15
N HIS A 46 -7.89 -7.87 2.25
CA HIS A 46 -7.00 -6.77 2.67
C HIS A 46 -5.52 -7.18 2.75
N ALA A 47 -5.24 -8.44 3.12
CA ALA A 47 -3.88 -9.00 3.14
C ALA A 47 -3.23 -9.01 1.75
N VAL A 48 -4.00 -9.24 0.69
CA VAL A 48 -3.55 -9.23 -0.70
C VAL A 48 -3.20 -7.81 -1.13
N GLN A 49 -4.05 -6.83 -0.79
CA GLN A 49 -3.80 -5.44 -1.14
C GLN A 49 -2.53 -4.90 -0.48
N VAL A 50 -2.26 -5.29 0.78
CA VAL A 50 -1.03 -4.93 1.49
C VAL A 50 0.20 -5.61 0.89
N LEU A 51 0.10 -6.88 0.47
CA LEU A 51 1.23 -7.62 -0.10
C LEU A 51 1.61 -7.16 -1.51
N LEU A 52 0.64 -6.66 -2.29
CA LEU A 52 0.86 -6.25 -3.68
C LEU A 52 1.03 -4.74 -3.86
N ASP A 53 0.94 -3.93 -2.81
CA ASP A 53 1.10 -2.47 -2.92
C ASP A 53 2.58 -2.10 -3.13
N PRO A 54 2.96 -1.59 -4.32
CA PRO A 54 4.34 -1.20 -4.61
C PRO A 54 4.84 -0.08 -3.70
N ALA A 55 3.95 0.82 -3.23
CA ALA A 55 4.35 1.94 -2.38
C ALA A 55 4.79 1.47 -0.98
N LEU A 56 4.18 0.40 -0.46
CA LEU A 56 4.60 -0.20 0.81
C LEU A 56 5.98 -0.87 0.69
N TRP A 57 6.27 -1.52 -0.42
CA TRP A 57 7.59 -2.14 -0.65
C TRP A 57 8.69 -1.10 -0.84
N GLU A 58 8.41 -0.02 -1.57
CA GLU A 58 9.36 1.11 -1.71
C GLU A 58 9.71 1.74 -0.36
N THR A 59 8.72 1.95 0.50
CA THR A 59 8.98 2.47 1.85
C THR A 59 9.75 1.48 2.72
N ALA A 60 9.48 0.18 2.58
CA ALA A 60 10.21 -0.87 3.30
C ALA A 60 11.67 -1.00 2.85
N ILE A 61 11.97 -0.88 1.56
CA ILE A 61 13.33 -0.98 1.01
C ILE A 61 14.21 0.21 1.45
N ASN A 62 13.60 1.39 1.66
CA ASN A 62 14.30 2.58 2.11
C ASN A 62 14.62 2.57 3.61
N LEU A 63 14.07 1.63 4.38
CA LEU A 63 14.43 1.45 5.79
C LEU A 63 15.79 0.73 5.91
N PRO A 64 16.63 1.11 6.88
CA PRO A 64 17.86 0.37 7.16
C PRO A 64 17.52 -1.10 7.48
N PRO A 65 18.34 -2.06 7.00
CA PRO A 65 17.99 -3.49 7.02
C PRO A 65 17.77 -4.05 8.43
N ASN A 66 18.37 -3.44 9.46
CA ASN A 66 18.22 -3.84 10.85
C ASN A 66 16.90 -3.40 11.49
N HIS A 67 16.16 -2.46 10.87
CA HIS A 67 14.94 -1.88 11.43
C HIS A 67 13.68 -2.11 10.56
N GLY A 68 13.83 -2.74 9.39
CA GLY A 68 12.71 -2.99 8.47
C GLY A 68 11.57 -3.80 9.10
N VAL A 69 11.89 -4.88 9.84
CA VAL A 69 10.88 -5.74 10.49
C VAL A 69 10.11 -4.98 11.58
N LEU A 70 10.80 -4.18 12.39
CA LEU A 70 10.16 -3.38 13.44
C LEU A 70 9.27 -2.28 12.83
N GLY A 71 9.73 -1.63 11.76
CA GLY A 71 8.94 -0.66 11.01
C GLY A 71 7.65 -1.27 10.45
N LEU A 72 7.74 -2.46 9.87
CA LEU A 72 6.57 -3.18 9.34
C LEU A 72 5.59 -3.60 10.44
N LEU A 73 6.10 -4.07 11.59
CA LEU A 73 5.27 -4.43 12.75
C LEU A 73 4.55 -3.19 13.32
N LEU A 74 5.23 -2.05 13.43
CA LEU A 74 4.62 -0.81 13.88
C LEU A 74 3.57 -0.32 12.87
N ALA A 75 3.87 -0.36 11.57
CA ALA A 75 2.94 0.05 10.52
C ALA A 75 1.66 -0.80 10.53
N THR A 76 1.79 -2.13 10.61
CA THR A 76 0.64 -3.05 10.70
C THR A 76 -0.17 -2.86 11.99
N SER A 77 0.49 -2.62 13.12
CA SER A 77 -0.19 -2.30 14.38
C SER A 77 -1.00 -1.00 14.30
N MET A 78 -0.43 0.07 13.71
CA MET A 78 -1.11 1.35 13.54
C MET A 78 -2.25 1.28 12.53
N ALA A 79 -2.06 0.54 11.43
CA ALA A 79 -3.09 0.28 10.43
C ALA A 79 -4.32 -0.43 11.01
N PHE A 80 -4.14 -1.22 12.08
CA PHE A 80 -5.25 -1.83 12.79
C PHE A 80 -5.83 -0.92 13.89
N CYS A 81 -4.96 -0.31 14.71
CA CYS A 81 -5.38 0.48 15.87
C CYS A 81 -6.13 1.76 15.48
N ILE A 82 -5.68 2.48 14.45
CA ILE A 82 -6.26 3.79 14.09
C ILE A 82 -7.71 3.65 13.59
N PRO A 83 -8.03 2.80 12.60
CA PRO A 83 -9.41 2.63 12.15
C PRO A 83 -10.30 2.05 13.24
N THR A 84 -9.77 1.14 14.07
CA THR A 84 -10.53 0.54 15.17
C THR A 84 -10.90 1.57 16.22
N ALA A 85 -9.95 2.40 16.65
CA ALA A 85 -10.20 3.46 17.63
C ALA A 85 -11.21 4.48 17.08
N LEU A 86 -11.03 4.93 15.84
CA LEU A 86 -11.96 5.86 15.18
C LEU A 86 -13.37 5.26 15.06
N GLY A 87 -13.48 4.00 14.62
CA GLY A 87 -14.76 3.33 14.49
C GLY A 87 -15.49 3.11 15.81
N VAL A 88 -14.77 2.73 16.87
CA VAL A 88 -15.35 2.53 18.20
C VAL A 88 -15.80 3.87 18.79
N VAL A 89 -14.95 4.90 18.77
CA VAL A 89 -15.28 6.20 19.35
C VAL A 89 -16.44 6.87 18.62
N CYS A 90 -16.41 6.90 17.29
CA CYS A 90 -17.47 7.53 16.51
C CYS A 90 -18.77 6.69 16.52
N GLY A 91 -18.67 5.36 16.51
CA GLY A 91 -19.83 4.47 16.57
C GLY A 91 -20.56 4.52 17.92
N LEU A 92 -19.83 4.41 19.03
CA LEU A 92 -20.41 4.54 20.37
C LEU A 92 -20.93 5.96 20.62
N GLY A 93 -20.19 6.99 20.15
CA GLY A 93 -20.64 8.37 20.26
C GLY A 93 -21.93 8.64 19.49
N PHE A 94 -22.12 8.03 18.32
CA PHE A 94 -23.37 8.12 17.56
C PHE A 94 -24.54 7.53 18.35
N GLN A 95 -24.35 6.33 18.91
CA GLN A 95 -25.39 5.66 19.70
C GLN A 95 -25.75 6.47 20.97
N ALA A 96 -24.75 7.07 21.62
CA ALA A 96 -24.97 7.95 22.77
C ALA A 96 -25.78 9.19 22.38
N LEU A 97 -25.48 9.83 21.24
CA LEU A 97 -26.24 10.97 20.72
C LEU A 97 -27.70 10.59 20.43
N GLU A 98 -27.94 9.47 19.74
CA GLU A 98 -29.29 8.99 19.44
C GLU A 98 -30.11 8.73 20.71
N SER A 99 -29.48 8.19 21.75
CA SER A 99 -30.12 7.96 23.06
C SER A 99 -30.43 9.25 23.82
N ALA A 100 -29.63 10.31 23.65
CA ALA A 100 -29.80 11.58 24.35
C ALA A 100 -30.90 12.47 23.73
N PHE A 101 -31.13 12.36 22.41
CA PHE A 101 -32.13 13.13 21.67
C PHE A 101 -33.49 12.41 21.56
N PHE A 102 -33.93 11.70 22.60
CA PHE A 102 -35.23 11.00 22.64
C PHE A 102 -35.50 10.09 21.42
N ASN A 103 -34.49 9.37 20.92
CA ASN A 103 -34.58 8.53 19.71
C ASN A 103 -35.05 9.29 18.45
N ALA A 104 -34.81 10.60 18.38
CA ALA A 104 -34.93 11.31 17.11
C ALA A 104 -33.92 10.71 16.12
N ALA A 105 -34.40 10.29 14.94
CA ALA A 105 -33.54 9.72 13.92
C ALA A 105 -32.62 10.82 13.36
N LEU A 106 -31.38 10.91 13.87
CA LEU A 106 -30.36 11.86 13.38
C LEU A 106 -29.96 11.58 11.92
N LEU A 107 -30.03 10.32 11.50
CA LEU A 107 -29.73 9.88 10.14
C LEU A 107 -30.79 8.90 9.66
N ASN A 108 -31.11 8.98 8.37
CA ASN A 108 -32.00 8.01 7.73
C ASN A 108 -31.30 6.65 7.61
N GLU A 109 -32.06 5.54 7.57
CA GLU A 109 -31.49 4.18 7.53
C GLU A 109 -30.59 3.96 6.31
N THR A 110 -30.90 4.62 5.19
CA THR A 110 -30.07 4.63 3.99
C THR A 110 -28.71 5.30 4.24
N GLN A 111 -28.68 6.41 4.97
CA GLN A 111 -27.45 7.14 5.31
C GLN A 111 -26.60 6.38 6.34
N LYS A 112 -27.24 5.71 7.31
CA LYS A 112 -26.57 4.80 8.25
C LYS A 112 -25.91 3.63 7.50
N ALA A 113 -26.59 3.08 6.49
CA ALA A 113 -26.03 2.02 5.64
C ALA A 113 -24.85 2.49 4.78
N SER A 114 -24.83 3.75 4.34
CA SER A 114 -23.72 4.35 3.59
C SER A 114 -22.48 4.69 4.43
N GLY A 115 -22.48 4.42 5.74
CA GLY A 115 -21.32 4.67 6.61
C GLY A 115 -21.14 6.13 7.04
N LEU A 116 -22.15 6.99 6.83
CA LEU A 116 -22.11 8.40 7.25
C LEU A 116 -22.02 8.59 8.79
N VAL A 117 -22.26 7.52 9.54
CA VAL A 117 -22.16 7.45 11.01
C VAL A 117 -20.81 7.96 11.51
N LEU A 118 -19.71 7.62 10.82
CA LEU A 118 -18.36 8.04 11.19
C LEU A 118 -18.18 9.56 11.17
N PHE A 119 -18.86 10.25 10.25
CA PHE A 119 -18.75 11.69 10.04
C PHE A 119 -19.77 12.47 10.87
N SER A 120 -20.92 11.87 11.18
CA SER A 120 -21.99 12.52 11.95
C SER A 120 -21.57 12.85 13.38
N THR A 121 -20.92 11.91 14.08
CA THR A 121 -20.55 12.07 15.50
C THR A 121 -19.64 13.28 15.75
N PRO A 122 -18.52 13.48 15.03
CA PRO A 122 -17.67 14.66 15.22
C PRO A 122 -18.37 15.97 14.85
N ILE A 123 -19.22 15.98 13.83
CA ILE A 123 -19.96 17.18 13.39
C ILE A 123 -20.94 17.63 14.47
N HIS A 124 -21.65 16.70 15.12
CA HIS A 124 -22.59 17.05 16.19
C HIS A 124 -21.91 17.46 17.50
N LEU A 125 -20.75 16.88 17.83
CA LEU A 125 -20.02 17.20 19.08
C LEU A 125 -19.24 18.52 19.01
N LEU A 126 -18.65 18.82 17.85
CA LEU A 126 -17.72 19.93 17.65
C LEU A 126 -18.32 21.07 16.80
N ASP A 127 -19.58 20.93 16.39
CA ASP A 127 -20.34 21.89 15.58
C ASP A 127 -19.54 22.36 14.35
N LYS A 128 -19.40 23.68 14.12
CA LYS A 128 -18.66 24.24 12.98
C LYS A 128 -17.21 23.77 12.92
N SER A 129 -16.56 23.56 14.05
CA SER A 129 -15.17 23.10 14.08
C SER A 129 -15.03 21.64 13.67
N GLY A 130 -16.03 20.80 14.01
CA GLY A 130 -16.08 19.39 13.61
C GLY A 130 -16.15 19.21 12.10
N LEU A 131 -16.93 20.04 11.42
CA LEU A 131 -17.03 20.03 9.96
C LEU A 131 -15.68 20.30 9.29
N TRP A 132 -14.95 21.33 9.74
CA TRP A 132 -13.62 21.66 9.21
C TRP A 132 -12.61 20.55 9.46
N VAL A 133 -12.60 19.96 10.67
CA VAL A 133 -11.71 18.85 11.01
C VAL A 133 -11.97 17.64 10.12
N MET A 134 -13.23 17.23 9.95
CA MET A 134 -13.56 16.09 9.09
C MET A 134 -13.24 16.36 7.62
N PHE A 135 -13.49 17.58 7.13
CA PHE A 135 -13.12 17.98 5.78
C PHE A 135 -11.61 17.87 5.54
N ILE A 136 -10.80 18.38 6.47
CA ILE A 136 -9.33 18.29 6.39
C ILE A 136 -8.86 16.84 6.44
N ILE A 137 -9.43 16.00 7.31
CA ILE A 137 -9.07 14.58 7.40
C ILE A 137 -9.37 13.85 6.08
N ILE A 138 -10.57 14.04 5.52
CA ILE A 138 -10.95 13.43 4.23
C ILE A 138 -10.01 13.90 3.12
N LEU A 139 -9.71 15.19 3.06
CA LEU A 139 -8.81 15.74 2.05
C LEU A 139 -7.39 15.19 2.20
N LEU A 140 -6.88 15.07 3.42
CA LEU A 140 -5.58 14.47 3.69
C LEU A 140 -5.55 13.00 3.27
N LEU A 141 -6.57 12.21 3.60
CA LEU A 141 -6.68 10.81 3.20
C LEU A 141 -6.74 10.66 1.67
N LEU A 142 -7.51 11.52 0.99
CA LEU A 142 -7.62 11.50 -0.46
C LEU A 142 -6.30 11.85 -1.14
N VAL A 143 -5.66 12.94 -0.71
CA VAL A 143 -4.38 13.39 -1.27
C VAL A 143 -3.29 12.35 -1.02
N THR A 144 -3.20 11.79 0.19
CA THR A 144 -2.19 10.77 0.51
C THR A 144 -2.40 9.49 -0.30
N SER A 145 -3.63 8.97 -0.42
CA SER A 145 -3.92 7.80 -1.25
C SER A 145 -3.57 8.02 -2.74
N CYS A 146 -3.88 9.22 -3.26
CA CYS A 146 -3.51 9.61 -4.61
C CYS A 146 -1.97 9.63 -4.78
N MET A 147 -1.25 10.25 -3.85
CA MET A 147 0.22 10.29 -3.87
C MET A 147 0.84 8.89 -3.87
N PHE A 148 0.39 7.98 -3.00
CA PHE A 148 0.91 6.61 -2.96
C PHE A 148 0.68 5.86 -4.27
N SER A 149 -0.52 6.01 -4.86
CA SER A 149 -0.85 5.36 -6.14
C SER A 149 0.06 5.84 -7.27
N ILE A 150 0.33 7.16 -7.34
CA ILE A 150 1.22 7.75 -8.34
C ILE A 150 2.65 7.27 -8.14
N VAL A 151 3.14 7.31 -6.90
CA VAL A 151 4.51 6.91 -6.57
C VAL A 151 4.71 5.43 -6.89
N GLY A 152 3.78 4.56 -6.52
CA GLY A 152 3.85 3.14 -6.84
C GLY A 152 3.81 2.85 -8.35
N ALA A 153 2.91 3.50 -9.10
CA ALA A 153 2.88 3.35 -10.55
C ALA A 153 4.14 3.92 -11.22
N SER A 154 4.69 5.00 -10.69
CA SER A 154 5.93 5.62 -11.19
C SER A 154 7.15 4.76 -10.91
N SER A 155 7.24 4.13 -9.73
CA SER A 155 8.37 3.28 -9.36
C SER A 155 8.44 2.03 -10.23
N ILE A 156 7.28 1.42 -10.53
CA ILE A 156 7.18 0.31 -11.50
C ILE A 156 7.70 0.76 -12.87
N LEU A 157 7.20 1.87 -13.42
CA LEU A 157 7.67 2.35 -14.73
C LEU A 157 9.17 2.71 -14.72
N TYR A 158 9.66 3.25 -13.62
CA TYR A 158 11.05 3.64 -13.47
C TYR A 158 11.99 2.44 -13.39
N HIS A 159 11.74 1.50 -12.47
CA HIS A 159 12.61 0.35 -12.23
C HIS A 159 12.41 -0.76 -13.26
N ASP A 160 11.15 -1.09 -13.57
CA ASP A 160 10.83 -2.26 -14.40
C ASP A 160 10.89 -1.93 -15.89
N VAL A 161 10.59 -0.70 -16.31
CA VAL A 161 10.58 -0.33 -17.73
C VAL A 161 11.82 0.50 -18.11
N LEU A 162 12.00 1.67 -17.49
CA LEU A 162 13.04 2.61 -17.88
C LEU A 162 14.44 2.04 -17.61
N ALA A 163 14.72 1.59 -16.38
CA ALA A 163 16.03 1.09 -16.00
C ALA A 163 16.36 -0.26 -16.65
N THR A 164 15.37 -1.12 -16.85
CA THR A 164 15.59 -2.49 -17.37
C THR A 164 15.62 -2.55 -18.90
N TYR A 165 14.69 -1.88 -19.59
CA TYR A 165 14.52 -2.06 -21.04
C TYR A 165 14.97 -0.86 -21.88
N ILE A 166 14.73 0.37 -21.41
CA ILE A 166 14.99 1.58 -22.22
C ILE A 166 16.45 2.04 -22.09
N LYS A 167 16.93 2.22 -20.85
CA LYS A 167 18.29 2.67 -20.55
C LYS A 167 18.99 1.73 -19.56
N PRO A 168 19.30 0.48 -19.92
CA PRO A 168 20.05 -0.41 -19.03
C PRO A 168 21.52 0.00 -18.91
N PHE A 169 22.04 0.03 -17.67
CA PHE A 169 23.47 0.24 -17.44
C PHE A 169 24.27 -0.97 -17.94
N LYS A 170 25.15 -0.74 -18.93
CA LYS A 170 26.06 -1.78 -19.48
C LYS A 170 25.36 -3.12 -19.79
N ARG A 171 24.38 -3.09 -20.71
CA ARG A 171 23.57 -4.23 -21.19
C ARG A 171 24.35 -5.53 -21.49
N GLN A 172 25.64 -5.45 -21.83
CA GLN A 172 26.48 -6.61 -22.14
C GLN A 172 27.04 -7.33 -20.90
N ALA A 173 27.00 -6.72 -19.71
CA ALA A 173 27.57 -7.29 -18.49
C ALA A 173 26.82 -8.56 -18.02
N GLU A 174 25.49 -8.56 -18.15
CA GLU A 174 24.64 -9.70 -17.78
C GLU A 174 24.90 -10.94 -18.63
N ARG A 175 25.05 -10.76 -19.95
CA ARG A 175 25.32 -11.88 -20.88
C ARG A 175 26.70 -12.50 -20.65
N THR A 176 27.67 -11.70 -20.24
CA THR A 176 29.08 -12.10 -20.14
C THR A 176 29.47 -12.56 -18.72
N LYS A 177 28.54 -12.61 -17.76
CA LYS A 177 28.80 -12.89 -16.34
C LYS A 177 29.94 -12.02 -15.76
N THR A 178 30.00 -10.78 -16.23
CA THR A 178 30.97 -9.79 -15.75
C THR A 178 30.33 -8.90 -14.70
N CYS A 179 31.16 -8.29 -13.86
CA CYS A 179 30.73 -7.35 -12.85
C CYS A 179 30.18 -6.09 -13.53
N LEU A 180 28.98 -5.69 -13.16
CA LEU A 180 28.31 -4.50 -13.67
C LEU A 180 29.16 -3.22 -13.49
N LEU A 181 29.88 -3.12 -12.38
CA LEU A 181 30.65 -1.93 -12.01
C LEU A 181 31.98 -1.89 -12.79
N CYS A 182 32.87 -2.86 -12.56
CA CYS A 182 34.22 -2.86 -13.13
C CYS A 182 34.39 -3.66 -14.43
N GLY A 183 33.40 -4.41 -14.90
CA GLY A 183 33.50 -5.24 -16.12
C GLY A 183 34.34 -6.52 -15.99
N LYS A 184 34.93 -6.82 -14.82
CA LYS A 184 35.72 -8.04 -14.59
C LYS A 184 34.84 -9.26 -14.32
N ARG A 185 35.30 -10.49 -14.60
CA ARG A 185 34.47 -11.70 -14.41
C ARG A 185 34.15 -11.95 -12.93
N ARG A 186 32.91 -12.42 -12.67
CA ARG A 186 32.46 -12.85 -11.33
C ARG A 186 32.55 -14.37 -11.20
N GLY A 187 33.04 -14.86 -10.06
CA GLY A 187 33.01 -16.29 -9.70
C GLY A 187 34.35 -17.04 -9.79
N HIS A 188 34.31 -18.30 -9.35
CA HIS A 188 35.46 -19.18 -9.09
C HIS A 188 36.22 -19.65 -10.36
N LEU A 189 35.63 -19.44 -11.54
CA LEU A 189 36.18 -19.82 -12.85
C LEU A 189 37.01 -18.70 -13.51
N ALA A 190 37.17 -17.55 -12.84
CA ALA A 190 38.01 -16.46 -13.31
C ALA A 190 39.47 -16.66 -12.85
N SER A 191 40.42 -16.46 -13.76
CA SER A 191 41.85 -16.32 -13.39
C SER A 191 42.01 -15.29 -12.26
N GLN A 192 42.91 -15.55 -11.31
CA GLN A 192 43.14 -14.69 -10.13
C GLN A 192 43.40 -13.21 -10.47
N ARG A 193 43.91 -12.91 -11.68
CA ARG A 193 44.14 -11.53 -12.15
C ARG A 193 42.89 -10.83 -12.71
N ASN A 194 41.89 -11.60 -13.13
CA ASN A 194 40.66 -11.12 -13.81
C ASN A 194 39.40 -11.29 -12.96
N ILE A 195 39.54 -11.61 -11.68
CA ILE A 195 38.43 -11.67 -10.74
C ILE A 195 38.01 -10.27 -10.28
N CYS A 196 36.70 -10.03 -10.21
CA CYS A 196 36.17 -8.80 -9.65
C CYS A 196 36.46 -8.70 -8.14
N ARG A 197 36.96 -7.53 -7.69
CA ARG A 197 37.17 -7.18 -6.28
C ARG A 197 36.45 -5.87 -5.89
N CYS A 198 35.34 -5.55 -6.56
CA CYS A 198 34.53 -4.39 -6.19
C CYS A 198 33.93 -4.59 -4.80
N ARG A 199 34.20 -3.64 -3.90
CA ARG A 199 33.52 -3.51 -2.60
C ARG A 199 32.19 -2.77 -2.74
N SER A 200 31.38 -2.76 -1.70
CA SER A 200 30.14 -1.98 -1.68
C SER A 200 30.44 -0.48 -1.84
N MET A 201 29.48 0.29 -2.36
CA MET A 201 29.63 1.75 -2.45
C MET A 201 29.72 2.41 -1.08
N LEU A 202 29.11 1.80 -0.05
CA LEU A 202 29.13 2.27 1.33
C LEU A 202 30.53 2.19 1.96
N GLU A 203 31.34 1.19 1.57
CA GLU A 203 32.70 0.97 2.07
C GLU A 203 33.78 1.57 1.16
N CYS A 204 33.38 2.21 0.06
CA CYS A 204 34.30 2.79 -0.90
C CYS A 204 34.68 4.20 -0.48
N GLU A 205 35.90 4.39 -0.01
CA GLU A 205 36.44 5.69 0.41
C GLU A 205 36.29 6.77 -0.68
N ALA A 206 36.61 6.44 -1.94
CA ALA A 206 36.41 7.36 -3.06
C ALA A 206 34.94 7.76 -3.23
N CYS A 207 33.99 6.83 -3.00
CA CYS A 207 32.57 7.17 -3.02
C CYS A 207 32.17 8.06 -1.85
N HIS A 208 32.74 7.83 -0.67
CA HIS A 208 32.51 8.66 0.50
C HIS A 208 33.00 10.08 0.27
N THR A 209 34.21 10.25 -0.28
CA THR A 209 34.76 11.56 -0.64
C THR A 209 33.91 12.26 -1.70
N ASP A 210 33.48 11.55 -2.75
CA ASP A 210 32.57 12.09 -3.76
C ASP A 210 31.24 12.58 -3.14
N THR A 211 30.68 11.83 -2.17
CA THR A 211 29.45 12.22 -1.47
C THR A 211 29.66 13.44 -0.59
N TRP A 212 30.77 13.49 0.15
CA TRP A 212 31.13 14.66 0.96
C TRP A 212 31.31 15.92 0.10
N LEU A 213 31.99 15.79 -1.05
CA LEU A 213 32.14 16.90 -2.00
C LEU A 213 30.80 17.37 -2.57
N MET A 214 29.88 16.44 -2.85
CA MET A 214 28.52 16.77 -3.28
C MET A 214 27.73 17.56 -2.23
N GLU A 215 27.85 17.18 -0.95
CA GLU A 215 27.20 17.85 0.17
C GLU A 215 27.76 19.27 0.35
N GLU A 216 29.09 19.41 0.36
CA GLU A 216 29.77 20.69 0.54
C GLU A 216 29.50 21.65 -0.62
N CYS A 217 29.45 21.12 -1.84
CA CYS A 217 29.20 21.89 -3.05
C CYS A 217 27.71 21.92 -3.45
N ARG A 218 26.76 21.62 -2.55
CA ARG A 218 25.32 21.52 -2.88
C ARG A 218 24.75 22.78 -3.54
N ASN A 219 25.31 23.94 -3.22
CA ASN A 219 24.90 25.23 -3.80
C ASN A 219 25.44 25.47 -5.22
N ARG A 220 26.33 24.61 -5.72
CA ARG A 220 26.87 24.69 -7.08
C ARG A 220 25.99 23.91 -8.05
N PRO A 221 25.91 24.33 -9.32
CA PRO A 221 25.15 23.61 -10.32
C PRO A 221 25.68 22.17 -10.49
N ALA A 222 24.78 21.19 -10.35
CA ALA A 222 25.09 19.76 -10.39
C ALA A 222 25.78 19.29 -11.69
N THR A 223 25.70 20.08 -12.76
CA THR A 223 26.36 19.80 -14.05
C THR A 223 27.89 19.93 -14.00
N THR A 224 28.45 20.54 -12.95
CA THR A 224 29.90 20.77 -12.82
C THR A 224 30.63 19.69 -12.03
N LEU A 225 29.91 18.86 -11.28
CA LEU A 225 30.51 17.90 -10.37
C LEU A 225 30.48 16.49 -10.97
N THR A 226 31.66 15.98 -11.30
CA THR A 226 31.84 14.61 -11.82
C THR A 226 32.28 13.70 -10.69
N TYR A 227 31.77 12.46 -10.66
CA TYR A 227 32.18 11.46 -9.67
C TYR A 227 33.63 11.04 -9.93
N GLY A 228 34.51 11.22 -8.93
CA GLY A 228 35.93 10.88 -9.02
C GLY A 228 36.21 9.39 -8.85
N CYS A 229 35.27 8.61 -8.31
CA CYS A 229 35.44 7.18 -8.12
C CYS A 229 35.56 6.42 -9.46
N GLN A 230 36.72 5.82 -9.73
CA GLN A 230 36.94 5.07 -10.97
C GLN A 230 36.08 3.81 -11.13
N ILE A 231 35.63 3.22 -10.02
CA ILE A 231 34.89 1.94 -10.03
C ILE A 231 33.37 2.19 -10.08
N HIS A 232 32.89 3.11 -9.25
CA HIS A 232 31.46 3.35 -9.06
C HIS A 232 30.96 4.63 -9.73
N GLY A 233 31.85 5.56 -10.08
CA GLY A 233 31.46 6.91 -10.56
C GLY A 233 30.58 6.87 -11.80
N ALA A 234 30.89 5.99 -12.76
CA ALA A 234 30.05 5.81 -13.96
C ALA A 234 28.65 5.27 -13.63
N PHE A 235 28.54 4.36 -12.65
CA PHE A 235 27.25 3.84 -12.21
C PHE A 235 26.46 4.91 -11.43
N ARG A 236 27.13 5.68 -10.56
CA ARG A 236 26.53 6.79 -9.82
C ARG A 236 26.02 7.90 -10.75
N ALA A 237 26.80 8.24 -11.79
CA ALA A 237 26.39 9.19 -12.83
C ALA A 237 25.12 8.70 -13.56
N TYR A 238 25.09 7.43 -13.92
CA TYR A 238 23.92 6.80 -14.52
C TYR A 238 22.69 6.84 -13.61
N THR A 239 22.83 6.49 -12.32
CA THR A 239 21.71 6.53 -11.38
C THR A 239 21.19 7.95 -11.17
N ASP A 240 22.07 8.95 -11.17
CA ASP A 240 21.68 10.37 -11.07
C ASP A 240 21.02 10.90 -12.35
N GLU A 241 21.46 10.43 -13.53
CA GLU A 241 20.78 10.77 -14.79
C GLU A 241 19.36 10.20 -14.82
N ILE A 242 19.20 8.95 -14.39
CA ILE A 242 17.88 8.32 -14.42
C ILE A 242 16.98 8.90 -13.33
N SER A 243 17.49 9.20 -12.12
CA SER A 243 16.69 9.79 -11.04
C SER A 243 16.01 11.10 -11.46
N LYS A 244 16.65 11.92 -12.31
CA LYS A 244 16.06 13.14 -12.91
C LYS A 244 14.80 12.86 -13.75
N SER A 245 14.62 11.63 -14.20
CA SER A 245 13.47 11.18 -14.98
C SER A 245 12.29 10.74 -14.11
N VAL A 246 12.49 10.47 -12.80
CA VAL A 246 11.42 10.04 -11.87
C VAL A 246 10.28 11.05 -11.86
N LEU A 247 10.60 12.33 -11.65
CA LEU A 247 9.59 13.39 -11.59
C LEU A 247 8.80 13.51 -12.90
N LYS A 248 9.49 13.41 -14.04
CA LYS A 248 8.83 13.42 -15.36
C LYS A 248 7.89 12.22 -15.52
N ILE A 249 8.32 11.03 -15.12
CA ILE A 249 7.49 9.82 -15.14
C ILE A 249 6.26 10.01 -14.25
N SER A 250 6.44 10.51 -13.02
CA SER A 250 5.32 10.77 -12.11
C SER A 250 4.30 11.75 -12.65
N PHE A 251 4.74 12.83 -13.30
CA PHE A 251 3.83 13.75 -13.97
C PHE A 251 3.10 13.09 -15.15
N THR A 252 3.77 12.26 -15.95
CA THR A 252 3.12 11.55 -17.06
C THR A 252 2.09 10.52 -16.58
N VAL A 253 2.40 9.78 -15.50
CA VAL A 253 1.45 8.86 -14.86
C VAL A 253 0.24 9.63 -14.37
N MET A 254 0.44 10.76 -13.70
CA MET A 254 -0.65 11.61 -13.24
C MET A 254 -1.54 12.11 -14.37
N ALA A 255 -0.93 12.66 -15.42
CA ALA A 255 -1.65 13.14 -16.59
C ALA A 255 -2.44 12.02 -17.30
N GLY A 256 -1.97 10.78 -17.25
CA GLY A 256 -2.67 9.62 -17.81
C GLY A 256 -3.80 9.08 -16.92
N MET A 257 -3.58 9.01 -15.61
CA MET A 257 -4.56 8.44 -14.67
C MET A 257 -5.80 9.32 -14.51
N ILE A 258 -5.65 10.65 -14.51
CA ILE A 258 -6.78 11.59 -14.31
C ILE A 258 -7.89 11.37 -15.37
N PRO A 259 -7.60 11.37 -16.69
CA PRO A 259 -8.61 11.08 -17.71
C PRO A 259 -9.22 9.68 -17.58
N ILE A 260 -8.42 8.66 -17.22
CA ILE A 260 -8.91 7.29 -17.07
C ILE A 260 -9.97 7.22 -15.95
N PHE A 261 -9.72 7.88 -14.82
CA PHE A 261 -10.69 7.94 -13.72
C PHE A 261 -11.96 8.73 -14.09
N ILE A 262 -11.86 9.75 -14.93
CA ILE A 262 -13.02 10.51 -15.41
C ILE A 262 -13.86 9.68 -16.39
N ILE A 263 -13.22 8.89 -17.26
CA ILE A 263 -13.88 8.08 -18.29
C ILE A 263 -14.47 6.78 -17.74
N LEU A 264 -13.85 6.20 -16.70
CA LEU A 264 -14.28 4.95 -16.06
C LEU A 264 -14.81 5.21 -14.63
N PRO A 265 -15.93 5.95 -14.46
CA PRO A 265 -16.49 6.20 -13.13
C PRO A 265 -17.20 4.98 -12.56
N ASP A 266 -17.43 3.94 -13.37
CA ASP A 266 -18.26 2.80 -12.99
C ASP A 266 -17.52 1.79 -12.10
N VAL A 267 -18.08 1.58 -10.90
CA VAL A 267 -17.63 0.61 -9.89
C VAL A 267 -17.64 -0.82 -10.45
N GLY A 268 -18.44 -1.10 -11.49
CA GLY A 268 -18.45 -2.38 -12.21
C GLY A 268 -17.09 -2.71 -12.85
N VAL A 269 -16.45 -1.74 -13.49
CA VAL A 269 -15.16 -1.94 -14.18
C VAL A 269 -14.03 -2.16 -13.17
N ALA A 270 -14.05 -1.44 -12.04
CA ALA A 270 -13.09 -1.63 -10.95
C ALA A 270 -13.16 -3.04 -10.36
N ASN A 271 -14.37 -3.60 -10.19
CA ASN A 271 -14.55 -4.98 -9.74
C ASN A 271 -14.04 -6.00 -10.76
N ILE A 272 -14.32 -5.80 -12.05
CA ILE A 272 -13.82 -6.68 -13.12
C ILE A 272 -12.28 -6.72 -13.14
N LEU A 273 -11.64 -5.55 -13.02
CA LEU A 273 -10.18 -5.46 -12.97
C LEU A 273 -9.61 -6.13 -11.70
N CYS A 274 -10.23 -5.89 -10.53
CA CYS A 274 -9.74 -6.40 -9.26
C CYS A 274 -9.92 -7.93 -9.12
N PHE A 275 -11.09 -8.48 -9.46
CA PHE A 275 -11.37 -9.91 -9.35
C PHE A 275 -10.89 -10.72 -10.54
N GLY A 276 -10.97 -10.17 -11.76
CA GLY A 276 -10.61 -10.88 -12.98
C GLY A 276 -9.11 -10.95 -13.23
N ILE A 277 -8.35 -9.90 -12.90
CA ILE A 277 -6.93 -9.78 -13.25
C ILE A 277 -6.02 -9.85 -12.01
N CYS A 278 -6.35 -9.12 -10.94
CA CYS A 278 -5.48 -9.05 -9.77
C CYS A 278 -5.48 -10.33 -8.92
N ALA A 279 -6.65 -10.95 -8.67
CA ALA A 279 -6.73 -12.15 -7.82
C ALA A 279 -5.89 -13.35 -8.35
N PRO A 280 -5.91 -13.69 -9.66
CA PRO A 280 -5.03 -14.72 -10.24
C PRO A 280 -3.53 -14.45 -10.07
N PHE A 281 -3.13 -13.17 -10.09
CA PHE A 281 -1.73 -12.77 -10.00
C PHE A 281 -1.14 -13.12 -8.63
N VAL A 282 -1.92 -12.98 -7.56
CA VAL A 282 -1.51 -13.30 -6.18
C VAL A 282 -1.12 -14.77 -6.04
N GLY A 283 -1.93 -15.67 -6.59
CA GLY A 283 -1.63 -17.11 -6.56
C GLY A 283 -0.31 -17.41 -7.26
N CYS A 284 -0.05 -16.75 -8.39
CA CYS A 284 1.19 -16.88 -9.15
C CYS A 284 2.41 -16.34 -8.36
N LEU A 285 2.24 -15.22 -7.64
CA LEU A 285 3.28 -14.67 -6.76
C LEU A 285 3.61 -15.63 -5.62
N CYS A 286 2.61 -16.15 -4.90
CA CYS A 286 2.82 -17.10 -3.81
C CYS A 286 3.54 -18.36 -4.29
N LEU A 287 3.15 -18.90 -5.45
CA LEU A 287 3.82 -20.05 -6.06
C LEU A 287 5.26 -19.73 -6.45
N SER A 288 5.56 -18.51 -6.92
CA SER A 288 6.93 -18.12 -7.26
C SER A 288 7.87 -18.05 -6.05
N ILE A 289 7.32 -17.73 -4.87
CA ILE A 289 8.09 -17.64 -3.63
C ILE A 289 8.30 -19.04 -3.03
N VAL A 290 7.26 -19.88 -3.00
CA VAL A 290 7.28 -21.18 -2.31
C VAL A 290 7.88 -22.28 -3.20
N TRP A 291 7.70 -22.20 -4.52
CA TRP A 291 8.03 -23.30 -5.43
C TRP A 291 9.29 -23.00 -6.25
N THR A 292 10.43 -23.50 -5.78
CA THR A 292 11.75 -23.29 -6.40
C THR A 292 11.91 -23.92 -7.79
N ARG A 293 11.01 -24.84 -8.19
CA ARG A 293 11.01 -25.48 -9.52
C ARG A 293 10.09 -24.78 -10.53
N LEU A 294 9.52 -23.63 -10.19
CA LEU A 294 8.55 -22.96 -11.05
C LEU A 294 9.26 -22.38 -12.28
N SER A 295 8.83 -22.80 -13.48
CA SER A 295 9.36 -22.26 -14.73
C SER A 295 8.61 -21.00 -15.14
N ARG A 296 9.27 -20.10 -15.88
CA ARG A 296 8.65 -18.86 -16.40
C ARG A 296 7.42 -19.15 -17.27
N VAL A 297 7.49 -20.22 -18.07
CA VAL A 297 6.40 -20.64 -18.95
C VAL A 297 5.21 -21.14 -18.14
N ALA A 298 5.45 -21.94 -17.09
CA ALA A 298 4.39 -22.44 -16.20
C ALA A 298 3.70 -21.29 -15.43
N LEU A 299 4.46 -20.30 -14.98
CA LEU A 299 3.90 -19.12 -14.30
C LEU A 299 3.00 -18.31 -15.23
N LEU A 300 3.47 -17.99 -16.44
CA LEU A 300 2.68 -17.22 -17.41
C LEU A 300 1.42 -17.97 -17.84
N THR A 301 1.54 -19.26 -18.17
CA THR A 301 0.38 -20.08 -18.57
C THR A 301 -0.63 -20.21 -17.43
N GLY A 302 -0.17 -20.46 -16.20
CA GLY A 302 -1.01 -20.51 -15.02
C GLY A 302 -1.76 -19.20 -14.77
N TYR A 303 -1.09 -18.06 -14.93
CA TYR A 303 -1.71 -16.74 -14.80
C TYR A 303 -2.82 -16.52 -15.83
N PHE A 304 -2.54 -16.73 -17.12
CA PHE A 304 -3.52 -16.49 -18.18
C PHE A 304 -4.73 -17.41 -18.06
N VAL A 305 -4.52 -18.69 -17.75
CA VAL A 305 -5.62 -19.65 -17.52
C VAL A 305 -6.46 -19.24 -16.32
N SER A 306 -5.82 -18.83 -15.23
CA SER A 306 -6.53 -18.40 -14.02
C SER A 306 -7.30 -17.09 -14.22
N ALA A 307 -6.73 -16.12 -14.95
CA ALA A 307 -7.42 -14.88 -15.30
C ALA A 307 -8.62 -15.12 -16.23
N ALA A 308 -8.46 -15.97 -17.26
CA ALA A 308 -9.56 -16.36 -18.12
C ALA A 308 -10.67 -17.09 -17.34
N GLY A 309 -10.29 -18.00 -16.43
CA GLY A 309 -11.22 -18.71 -15.54
C GLY A 309 -11.98 -17.76 -14.61
N SER A 310 -11.29 -16.81 -13.96
CA SER A 310 -11.91 -15.81 -13.09
C SER A 310 -12.88 -14.91 -13.85
N LEU A 311 -12.53 -14.47 -15.06
CA LEU A 311 -13.42 -13.69 -15.91
C LEU A 311 -14.65 -14.50 -16.34
N ALA A 312 -14.46 -15.74 -16.78
CA ALA A 312 -15.57 -16.61 -17.19
C ALA A 312 -16.53 -16.90 -16.02
N LEU A 313 -16.00 -17.16 -14.83
CA LEU A 313 -16.79 -17.36 -13.62
C LEU A 313 -17.56 -16.09 -13.24
N TRP A 314 -16.93 -14.91 -13.32
CA TRP A 314 -17.60 -13.64 -13.09
C TRP A 314 -18.77 -13.41 -14.05
N PHE A 315 -18.55 -13.61 -15.35
CA PHE A 315 -19.62 -13.51 -16.35
C PHE A 315 -20.74 -14.51 -16.09
N ALA A 316 -20.42 -15.73 -15.65
CA ALA A 316 -21.42 -16.75 -15.31
C ALA A 316 -22.26 -16.33 -14.09
N ILE A 317 -21.63 -15.76 -13.05
CA ILE A 317 -22.32 -15.25 -11.85
C ILE A 317 -23.23 -14.07 -12.21
N GLU A 318 -22.72 -13.11 -13.01
CA GLU A 318 -23.51 -11.95 -13.42
C GLU A 318 -24.71 -12.39 -14.29
N TYR A 319 -24.48 -13.32 -15.24
CA TYR A 319 -25.55 -13.89 -16.04
C TYR A 319 -26.60 -14.64 -15.20
N ALA A 320 -26.17 -15.40 -14.19
CA ALA A 320 -27.07 -16.07 -13.27
C ALA A 320 -27.88 -15.07 -12.42
N SER A 321 -27.28 -13.94 -12.00
CA SER A 321 -27.96 -12.90 -11.25
C SER A 321 -28.97 -12.09 -12.06
N LEU A 322 -28.82 -12.05 -13.39
CA LEU A 322 -29.79 -11.42 -14.30
C LEU A 322 -31.01 -12.31 -14.60
N LEU A 323 -30.93 -13.61 -14.30
CA LEU A 323 -32.00 -14.58 -14.52
C LEU A 323 -32.93 -14.77 -13.30
N VAL A 324 -32.58 -14.21 -12.14
CA VAL A 324 -33.35 -14.26 -10.88
C VAL A 324 -34.05 -12.93 -10.65
#